data_AF-A0A837ZVN3-F1
#
_entry.id   AF-A0A837ZVN3-F1
#
_cell.length_a   1.000
_cell.length_b   1.000
_cell.length_c   1.000
_cell.angle_alpha   90.00
_cell.angle_beta   90.00
_cell.angle_gamma   90.00
#
_symmetry.space_group_name_H-M   'P 1'
#
loop_
_entity.id
_entity.type
_entity.pdbx_description
1 polymer ?
#
loop_
_entity_poly.entity_id
_entity_poly.type
_entity_poly.pdbx_seq_one_letter_code
_entity_poly.pdbx_strand_id
1 'polypeptide(L)'
;MSQIAAEAHPESVADDWGQSPDVEYGSKSTVDSPDSSGSGGGFQLLDRAPRLVRRPVEYVVSQTDSMLKTLGRYVDLVAQSFAFLVSDIVRLRHPWQDTVIQSWFILTVTVVPAILVSIPFGVIVAVQAGSIISQVGASSISGAAGGLGVIQQGAPIVAALLLGGAAGSAVATDLGARSIREEVDAMRVMGVNPIQRLVTPRLAAILFVSPLLCIFIIFVGIFAGYLVNVGFQGGTPGSYLSSFAAFANVNDVTVAVLKTWLFGVVVILVACQRGLEAKGGARGVADAVNATVVIGVVTVMVLNTVITQIVAMFMPSKVG
;
A
#
# COMPACT_ATOMS: atom_id res chain seq x y z
N MET A 1 46.99 -38.82 -22.00
CA MET A 1 45.52 -38.69 -22.10
C MET A 1 45.09 -37.59 -21.15
N SER A 2 44.46 -36.54 -21.70
CA SER A 2 43.84 -35.34 -21.08
C SER A 2 44.72 -34.50 -20.12
N GLN A 3 45.54 -33.57 -20.63
CA GLN A 3 45.24 -32.16 -20.99
C GLN A 3 45.14 -31.22 -19.75
N ILE A 4 46.15 -30.36 -19.47
CA ILE A 4 46.37 -28.95 -19.97
C ILE A 4 45.37 -27.98 -19.29
N ALA A 5 45.68 -26.80 -18.76
CA ALA A 5 46.88 -26.01 -18.49
C ALA A 5 46.45 -24.79 -17.64
N ALA A 6 47.30 -24.34 -16.71
CA ALA A 6 47.88 -23.00 -16.64
C ALA A 6 46.90 -21.80 -16.61
N GLU A 7 46.70 -21.27 -15.40
CA GLU A 7 46.18 -19.93 -15.13
C GLU A 7 47.04 -18.84 -15.80
N ALA A 8 46.39 -18.00 -16.59
CA ALA A 8 46.94 -16.77 -17.16
C ALA A 8 46.13 -15.57 -16.67
N HIS A 9 46.86 -14.59 -16.13
CA HIS A 9 46.65 -13.14 -16.01
C HIS A 9 45.23 -12.53 -15.83
N PRO A 10 45.08 -11.57 -14.87
CA PRO A 10 43.92 -10.68 -14.81
C PRO A 10 44.17 -9.45 -15.68
N GLU A 11 43.46 -9.34 -16.81
CA GLU A 11 43.36 -8.09 -17.56
C GLU A 11 42.04 -7.37 -17.28
N SER A 12 42.19 -6.06 -17.16
CA SER A 12 41.19 -5.04 -16.91
C SER A 12 40.04 -5.07 -17.92
N VAL A 13 38.82 -5.26 -17.41
CA VAL A 13 37.58 -4.91 -18.13
C VAL A 13 36.94 -3.74 -17.39
N ALA A 14 37.57 -2.59 -17.54
CA ALA A 14 36.97 -1.28 -17.33
C ALA A 14 37.21 -0.51 -18.64
N ASP A 15 36.20 0.26 -19.06
CA ASP A 15 36.22 1.20 -20.18
C ASP A 15 35.99 0.63 -21.59
N ASP A 16 34.73 0.31 -21.91
CA ASP A 16 34.21 0.44 -23.29
C ASP A 16 32.70 0.74 -23.31
N TRP A 17 32.33 1.99 -23.00
CA TRP A 17 30.99 2.54 -23.24
C TRP A 17 31.09 3.88 -23.98
N GLY A 18 31.84 3.89 -25.07
CA GLY A 18 32.11 5.13 -25.79
C GLY A 18 32.43 4.93 -27.25
N GLN A 19 31.48 4.43 -28.05
CA GLN A 19 31.25 4.84 -29.45
C GLN A 19 30.12 4.00 -30.08
N SER A 20 28.93 4.60 -30.20
CA SER A 20 27.97 4.23 -31.24
C SER A 20 27.67 5.50 -32.05
N PRO A 21 27.59 5.39 -33.39
CA PRO A 21 27.68 6.54 -34.29
C PRO A 21 26.46 7.47 -34.19
N ASP A 22 26.74 8.77 -34.29
CA ASP A 22 25.79 9.87 -34.27
C ASP A 22 24.65 9.66 -35.28
N VAL A 23 23.46 9.29 -34.78
CA VAL A 23 22.23 9.34 -35.57
C VAL A 23 21.72 10.77 -35.53
N GLU A 24 22.10 11.49 -36.57
CA GLU A 24 21.62 12.83 -36.92
C GLU A 24 20.07 12.81 -37.06
N TYR A 25 19.36 13.23 -36.02
CA TYR A 25 17.91 13.49 -36.10
C TYR A 25 17.70 14.82 -36.82
N GLY A 26 17.69 14.73 -38.15
CA GLY A 26 17.32 15.82 -39.06
C GLY A 26 15.93 16.34 -38.74
N SER A 27 15.85 17.65 -38.51
CA SER A 27 14.59 18.38 -38.45
C SER A 27 13.97 18.48 -39.85
N LYS A 28 12.70 18.07 -39.99
CA LYS A 28 11.70 18.54 -40.98
C LYS A 28 10.36 17.88 -40.59
N SER A 29 9.52 18.57 -39.83
CA SER A 29 8.41 19.42 -40.29
C SER A 29 7.22 18.65 -40.88
N THR A 30 6.04 19.01 -40.33
CA THR A 30 4.68 18.91 -40.88
C THR A 30 4.00 17.54 -40.90
N VAL A 31 3.35 17.21 -39.78
CA VAL A 31 2.01 16.60 -39.81
C VAL A 31 1.08 17.57 -39.10
N ASP A 32 0.20 18.18 -39.88
CA ASP A 32 -0.92 18.99 -39.44
C ASP A 32 -1.78 18.18 -38.46
N SER A 33 -2.10 18.78 -37.32
CA SER A 33 -3.19 18.31 -36.45
C SER A 33 -4.08 19.50 -36.14
N PRO A 34 -5.38 19.42 -36.42
CA PRO A 34 -6.27 20.57 -36.42
C PRO A 34 -6.54 21.11 -35.01
N ASP A 35 -6.78 22.42 -35.00
CA ASP A 35 -7.16 23.25 -33.87
C ASP A 35 -8.13 22.57 -32.89
N SER A 36 -7.76 22.58 -31.61
CA SER A 36 -8.73 22.61 -30.51
C SER A 36 -8.47 23.85 -29.65
N SER A 37 -9.12 24.92 -30.08
CA SER A 37 -9.41 26.11 -29.29
C SER A 37 -10.04 25.73 -27.95
N GLY A 38 -9.42 26.13 -26.83
CA GLY A 38 -10.08 26.02 -25.53
C GLY A 38 -9.20 26.01 -24.28
N SER A 39 -8.20 26.88 -24.14
CA SER A 39 -7.62 27.23 -22.83
C SER A 39 -6.86 28.56 -22.91
N GLY A 40 -7.61 29.64 -23.08
CA GLY A 40 -7.10 31.01 -23.08
C GLY A 40 -7.05 31.57 -21.67
N GLY A 41 -5.88 32.06 -21.25
CA GLY A 41 -5.74 32.92 -20.08
C GLY A 41 -4.31 33.12 -19.60
N GLY A 42 -3.57 32.04 -19.38
CA GLY A 42 -2.22 32.11 -18.78
C GLY A 42 -1.05 32.25 -19.76
N PHE A 43 -1.25 31.86 -21.01
CA PHE A 43 -0.15 31.64 -21.96
C PHE A 43 0.34 32.92 -22.68
N GLN A 44 -0.43 34.02 -22.65
CA GLN A 44 -0.08 35.24 -23.41
C GLN A 44 0.93 36.16 -22.72
N LEU A 45 1.15 36.04 -21.40
CA LEU A 45 2.09 36.90 -20.69
C LEU A 45 3.54 36.40 -20.71
N LEU A 46 3.78 35.13 -21.08
CA LEU A 46 5.11 34.52 -21.11
C LEU A 46 5.87 34.75 -22.43
N ASP A 47 5.21 35.28 -23.46
CA ASP A 47 5.82 35.46 -24.78
C ASP A 47 6.76 36.68 -24.88
N ARG A 48 6.91 37.44 -23.79
CA ARG A 48 7.88 38.55 -23.66
C ARG A 48 9.17 38.18 -22.90
N ALA A 49 9.33 36.96 -22.42
CA ALA A 49 10.49 36.56 -21.63
C ALA A 49 11.69 36.08 -22.51
N PRO A 50 12.95 36.41 -22.14
CA PRO A 50 14.13 36.00 -22.89
C PRO A 50 14.31 34.47 -22.92
N ARG A 51 14.78 33.94 -24.07
CA ARG A 51 14.84 32.51 -24.43
C ARG A 51 15.60 31.60 -23.43
N LEU A 52 16.44 32.17 -22.56
CA LEU A 52 17.19 31.45 -21.53
C LEU A 52 16.32 30.98 -20.33
N VAL A 53 15.23 31.69 -20.02
CA VAL A 53 14.33 31.37 -18.90
C VAL A 53 13.19 30.43 -19.33
N ARG A 54 12.94 30.33 -20.64
CA ARG A 54 11.79 29.61 -21.20
C ARG A 54 11.90 28.08 -21.03
N ARG A 55 13.09 27.50 -21.20
CA ARG A 55 13.31 26.04 -21.09
C ARG A 55 13.13 25.45 -19.67
N PRO A 56 13.66 26.04 -18.58
CA PRO A 56 13.40 25.52 -17.23
C PRO A 56 11.95 25.75 -16.80
N VAL A 57 11.32 26.85 -17.20
CA VAL A 57 9.91 27.14 -16.87
C VAL A 57 8.95 26.23 -17.62
N GLU A 58 9.17 25.95 -18.91
CA GLU A 58 8.37 24.98 -19.67
C GLU A 58 8.55 23.54 -19.13
N TYR A 59 9.73 23.18 -18.61
CA TYR A 59 9.95 21.90 -17.94
C TYR A 59 9.17 21.81 -16.61
N VAL A 60 9.25 22.84 -15.76
CA VAL A 60 8.51 22.88 -14.48
C VAL A 60 6.99 22.94 -14.70
N VAL A 61 6.50 23.71 -15.68
CA VAL A 61 5.07 23.83 -15.98
C VAL A 61 4.51 22.57 -16.63
N SER A 62 5.23 21.94 -17.58
CA SER A 62 4.79 20.68 -18.19
C SER A 62 4.85 19.49 -17.22
N GLN A 63 5.81 19.50 -16.29
CA GLN A 63 5.89 18.52 -15.20
C GLN A 63 4.77 18.72 -14.18
N THR A 64 4.42 19.98 -13.87
CA THR A 64 3.29 20.31 -12.98
C THR A 64 1.96 19.88 -13.61
N ASP A 65 1.74 20.15 -14.91
CA ASP A 65 0.53 19.76 -15.62
C ASP A 65 0.40 18.23 -15.76
N SER A 66 1.52 17.53 -15.95
CA SER A 66 1.55 16.05 -15.98
C SER A 66 1.28 15.43 -14.60
N MET A 67 1.77 16.05 -13.52
CA MET A 67 1.46 15.64 -12.14
C MET A 67 -0.01 15.88 -11.79
N LEU A 68 -0.58 17.01 -12.21
CA LEU A 68 -2.01 17.34 -12.03
C LEU A 68 -2.92 16.37 -12.79
N LYS A 69 -2.59 16.01 -14.03
CA LYS A 69 -3.34 15.00 -14.80
C LYS A 69 -3.26 13.60 -14.18
N THR A 70 -2.09 13.23 -13.66
CA THR A 70 -1.89 11.94 -12.97
C THR A 70 -2.68 11.89 -11.66
N LEU A 71 -2.63 12.96 -10.85
CA LEU A 71 -3.42 13.07 -9.62
C LEU A 71 -4.92 13.13 -9.92
N GLY A 72 -5.34 13.85 -10.97
CA GLY A 72 -6.72 13.88 -11.43
C GLY A 72 -7.25 12.49 -11.77
N ARG A 73 -6.46 11.66 -12.48
CA ARG A 73 -6.85 10.28 -12.79
C ARG A 73 -6.92 9.38 -11.56
N TYR A 74 -6.03 9.57 -10.58
CA TYR A 74 -6.10 8.89 -9.27
C TYR A 74 -7.40 9.24 -8.52
N VAL A 75 -7.71 10.53 -8.39
CA VAL A 75 -8.90 11.02 -7.69
C VAL A 75 -10.17 10.56 -8.38
N ASP A 76 -10.20 10.58 -9.71
CA ASP A 76 -11.34 10.16 -10.50
C ASP A 76 -11.58 8.64 -10.40
N LEU A 77 -10.51 7.83 -10.39
CA LEU A 77 -10.60 6.38 -10.18
C LEU A 77 -11.08 6.04 -8.76
N VAL A 78 -10.58 6.76 -7.75
CA VAL A 78 -11.03 6.62 -6.35
C VAL A 78 -12.52 6.97 -6.24
N ALA A 79 -12.93 8.12 -6.79
CA ALA A 79 -14.31 8.60 -6.73
C ALA A 79 -15.28 7.67 -7.48
N GLN A 80 -14.91 7.23 -8.68
CA GLN A 80 -15.71 6.30 -9.47
C GLN A 80 -15.80 4.92 -8.80
N SER A 81 -14.71 4.39 -8.26
CA SER A 81 -14.72 3.10 -7.57
C SER A 81 -15.61 3.12 -6.34
N PHE A 82 -15.58 4.22 -5.57
CA PHE A 82 -16.48 4.41 -4.43
C PHE A 82 -17.94 4.58 -4.86
N ALA A 83 -18.20 5.39 -5.88
CA ALA A 83 -19.53 5.61 -6.42
C ALA A 83 -20.14 4.32 -6.99
N PHE A 84 -19.36 3.52 -7.73
CA PHE A 84 -19.82 2.23 -8.26
C PHE A 84 -20.06 1.22 -7.16
N LEU A 85 -19.17 1.11 -6.16
CA LEU A 85 -19.36 0.24 -5.01
C LEU A 85 -20.66 0.58 -4.25
N VAL A 86 -20.86 1.87 -3.93
CA VAL A 86 -22.08 2.32 -3.25
C VAL A 86 -23.31 2.08 -4.12
N SER A 87 -23.24 2.35 -5.43
CA SER A 87 -24.38 2.12 -6.33
C SER A 87 -24.69 0.63 -6.52
N ASP A 88 -23.70 -0.27 -6.56
CA ASP A 88 -23.91 -1.71 -6.72
C ASP A 88 -24.46 -2.35 -5.44
N ILE A 89 -24.01 -1.88 -4.27
CA ILE A 89 -24.57 -2.27 -2.98
C ILE A 89 -26.04 -1.82 -2.89
N VAL A 90 -26.34 -0.57 -3.24
CA VAL A 90 -27.70 -0.02 -3.20
C VAL A 90 -28.61 -0.69 -4.24
N ARG A 91 -28.08 -1.13 -5.38
CA ARG A 91 -28.85 -1.81 -6.44
C ARG A 91 -29.00 -3.31 -6.22
N LEU A 92 -28.47 -3.90 -5.14
CA LEU A 92 -28.58 -5.33 -4.78
C LEU A 92 -28.16 -6.33 -5.87
N ARG A 93 -27.47 -5.89 -6.93
CA ARG A 93 -26.95 -6.74 -8.02
C ARG A 93 -25.49 -7.13 -7.84
N HIS A 94 -24.96 -6.96 -6.62
CA HIS A 94 -23.55 -7.21 -6.36
C HIS A 94 -23.21 -8.70 -6.57
N PRO A 95 -22.18 -9.04 -7.35
CA PRO A 95 -21.71 -10.43 -7.47
C PRO A 95 -21.05 -10.88 -6.16
N TRP A 96 -21.86 -11.38 -5.23
CA TRP A 96 -21.42 -11.87 -3.92
C TRP A 96 -20.47 -13.07 -4.04
N GLN A 97 -20.66 -13.91 -5.06
CA GLN A 97 -19.78 -15.06 -5.32
C GLN A 97 -18.35 -14.62 -5.62
N ASP A 98 -18.17 -13.64 -6.52
CA ASP A 98 -16.86 -13.11 -6.86
C ASP A 98 -16.20 -12.45 -5.64
N THR A 99 -16.97 -11.76 -4.81
CA THR A 99 -16.47 -11.10 -3.59
C THR A 99 -15.96 -12.11 -2.56
N VAL A 100 -16.66 -13.23 -2.36
CA VAL A 100 -16.23 -14.29 -1.44
C VAL A 100 -14.96 -14.96 -1.96
N ILE A 101 -14.88 -15.25 -3.26
CA ILE A 101 -13.69 -15.84 -3.88
C ILE A 101 -12.48 -14.90 -3.70
N GLN A 102 -12.66 -13.59 -3.93
CA GLN A 102 -11.57 -12.63 -3.73
C GLN A 102 -11.20 -12.42 -2.27
N SER A 103 -12.18 -12.50 -1.36
CA SER A 103 -11.90 -12.45 0.07
C SER A 103 -11.02 -13.63 0.49
N TRP A 104 -11.34 -14.83 0.00
CA TRP A 104 -10.54 -16.03 0.25
C TRP A 104 -9.13 -15.92 -0.32
N PHE A 105 -8.99 -15.41 -1.54
CA PHE A 105 -7.68 -15.19 -2.16
C PHE A 105 -6.82 -14.22 -1.34
N ILE A 106 -7.36 -13.06 -0.97
CA ILE A 106 -6.63 -12.06 -0.18
C ILE A 106 -6.25 -12.60 1.21
N LEU A 107 -7.17 -13.32 1.88
CA LEU A 107 -6.89 -13.96 3.16
C LEU A 107 -5.76 -14.97 3.06
N THR A 108 -5.80 -15.87 2.07
CA THR A 108 -4.79 -16.92 1.91
C THR A 108 -3.39 -16.34 1.71
N VAL A 109 -3.27 -15.25 0.95
CA VAL A 109 -1.99 -14.59 0.69
C VAL A 109 -1.47 -13.81 1.90
N THR A 110 -2.35 -13.35 2.80
CA THR A 110 -1.97 -12.47 3.92
C THR A 110 -1.83 -13.17 5.28
N VAL A 111 -2.55 -14.27 5.52
CA VAL A 111 -2.61 -14.93 6.84
C VAL A 111 -1.25 -15.49 7.26
N VAL A 112 -0.54 -16.19 6.37
CA VAL A 112 0.76 -16.79 6.73
C VAL A 112 1.80 -15.71 7.08
N PRO A 113 2.03 -14.68 6.24
CA PRO A 113 2.87 -13.55 6.62
C PRO A 113 2.41 -12.83 7.88
N ALA A 114 1.09 -12.73 8.11
CA ALA A 114 0.54 -12.10 9.32
C ALA A 114 0.97 -12.82 10.59
N ILE A 115 0.89 -14.16 10.61
CA ILE A 115 1.36 -14.94 11.76
C ILE A 115 2.87 -14.74 11.96
N LEU A 116 3.65 -14.87 10.88
CA LEU A 116 5.11 -14.79 10.94
C LEU A 116 5.63 -13.43 11.41
N VAL A 117 4.96 -12.33 11.06
CA VAL A 117 5.35 -10.98 11.47
C VAL A 117 4.77 -10.63 12.85
N SER A 118 3.55 -11.06 13.14
CA SER A 118 2.86 -10.69 14.39
C SER A 118 3.47 -11.31 15.63
N ILE A 119 4.02 -12.53 15.54
CA ILE A 119 4.69 -13.19 16.67
C ILE A 119 5.91 -12.40 17.16
N PRO A 120 6.97 -12.20 16.34
CA PRO A 120 8.16 -11.48 16.79
C PRO A 120 7.83 -10.04 17.16
N PHE A 121 6.91 -9.38 16.44
CA PHE A 121 6.49 -8.03 16.79
C PHE A 121 5.84 -7.96 18.17
N GLY A 122 4.90 -8.86 18.47
CA GLY A 122 4.25 -8.94 19.78
C GLY A 122 5.23 -9.22 20.92
N VAL A 123 6.20 -10.10 20.69
CA VAL A 123 7.29 -10.38 21.64
C VAL A 123 8.14 -9.15 21.90
N ILE A 124 8.60 -8.46 20.85
CA ILE A 124 9.45 -7.26 20.98
C ILE A 124 8.71 -6.19 21.78
N VAL A 125 7.44 -5.90 21.45
CA VAL A 125 6.66 -4.88 22.17
C VAL A 125 6.44 -5.27 23.63
N ALA A 126 6.09 -6.52 23.91
CA ALA A 126 5.88 -6.99 25.28
C ALA A 126 7.16 -6.94 26.13
N VAL A 127 8.30 -7.35 25.57
CA VAL A 127 9.60 -7.30 26.26
C VAL A 127 10.07 -5.86 26.47
N GLN A 128 9.93 -4.99 25.47
CA GLN A 128 10.35 -3.60 25.57
C GLN A 128 9.48 -2.83 26.58
N ALA A 129 8.15 -2.96 26.49
CA ALA A 129 7.24 -2.33 27.43
C ALA A 129 7.43 -2.88 28.85
N GLY A 130 7.57 -4.20 29.00
CA GLY A 130 7.82 -4.84 30.28
C GLY A 130 9.12 -4.40 30.94
N SER A 131 10.20 -4.27 30.15
CA SER A 131 11.51 -3.82 30.65
C SER A 131 11.50 -2.36 31.12
N ILE A 132 10.75 -1.48 30.47
CA ILE A 132 10.61 -0.08 30.89
C ILE A 132 9.81 0.00 32.20
N ILE A 133 8.76 -0.81 32.34
CA ILE A 133 7.87 -0.81 33.50
C ILE A 133 8.52 -1.44 34.73
N SER A 134 9.31 -2.50 34.54
CA SER A 134 10.04 -3.15 35.62
C SER A 134 11.11 -2.24 36.21
N GLN A 135 11.71 -1.33 35.42
CA GLN A 135 12.65 -0.31 35.92
C GLN A 135 12.01 0.68 36.89
N VAL A 136 10.71 0.95 36.74
CA VAL A 136 9.94 1.84 37.62
C VAL A 136 9.25 1.04 38.76
N GLY A 137 9.50 -0.27 38.86
CA GLY A 137 8.96 -1.14 39.90
C GLY A 137 7.49 -1.52 39.72
N ALA A 138 6.86 -1.17 38.60
CA ALA A 138 5.43 -1.38 38.36
C ALA A 138 5.13 -2.66 37.54
N SER A 139 5.84 -3.76 37.82
CA SER A 139 5.78 -5.01 37.04
C SER A 139 4.37 -5.58 36.87
N SER A 140 3.45 -5.28 37.79
CA SER A 140 2.04 -5.67 37.69
C SER A 140 1.32 -5.10 36.46
N ILE A 141 1.76 -3.96 35.89
CA ILE A 141 1.10 -3.28 34.75
C ILE A 141 1.76 -3.63 33.41
N SER A 142 2.80 -4.48 33.39
CA SER A 142 3.57 -4.77 32.17
C SER A 142 2.71 -5.30 31.01
N GLY A 143 1.69 -6.10 31.32
CA GLY A 143 0.78 -6.68 30.32
C GLY A 143 -0.13 -5.66 29.65
N ALA A 144 -0.57 -4.63 30.38
CA ALA A 144 -1.36 -3.54 29.83
C ALA A 144 -0.57 -2.72 28.81
N ALA A 145 0.66 -2.34 29.16
CA ALA A 145 1.47 -1.51 28.27
C ALA A 145 1.94 -2.22 27.00
N GLY A 146 2.32 -3.50 27.13
CA GLY A 146 2.64 -4.32 25.95
C GLY A 146 1.43 -4.51 25.04
N GLY A 147 0.27 -4.85 25.62
CA GLY A 147 -0.97 -5.06 24.87
C GLY A 147 -1.48 -3.80 24.18
N LEU A 148 -1.49 -2.65 24.87
CA LEU A 148 -1.92 -1.37 24.30
C LEU A 148 -1.02 -0.92 23.14
N GLY A 149 0.30 -1.10 23.26
CA GLY A 149 1.23 -0.79 22.17
C GLY A 149 0.97 -1.62 20.90
N VAL A 150 0.66 -2.91 21.08
CA VAL A 150 0.26 -3.80 19.97
C VAL A 150 -1.08 -3.36 19.38
N ILE A 151 -2.10 -3.06 20.19
CA ILE A 151 -3.43 -2.68 19.71
C ILE A 151 -3.41 -1.34 18.95
N GLN A 152 -2.84 -0.29 19.56
CA GLN A 152 -3.00 1.08 19.06
C GLN A 152 -2.12 1.40 17.85
N GLN A 153 -0.92 0.80 17.77
CA GLN A 153 0.08 1.13 16.76
C GLN A 153 0.55 -0.11 16.00
N GLY A 154 0.92 -1.16 16.73
CA GLY A 154 1.52 -2.35 16.15
C GLY A 154 0.67 -3.02 15.09
N ALA A 155 -0.55 -3.40 15.45
CA ALA A 155 -1.45 -4.14 14.57
C ALA A 155 -1.86 -3.33 13.34
N PRO A 156 -2.25 -2.04 13.42
CA PRO A 156 -2.53 -1.23 12.23
C PRO A 156 -1.34 -1.10 11.27
N ILE A 157 -0.12 -0.93 11.79
CA ILE A 157 1.10 -0.81 10.98
C ILE A 157 1.42 -2.13 10.27
N VAL A 158 1.39 -3.25 11.01
CA VAL A 158 1.63 -4.58 10.43
C VAL A 158 0.58 -4.91 9.39
N ALA A 159 -0.70 -4.66 9.69
CA ALA A 159 -1.79 -4.89 8.75
C ALA A 159 -1.63 -4.01 7.49
N ALA A 160 -1.27 -2.74 7.63
CA ALA A 160 -1.00 -1.84 6.51
C ALA A 160 0.12 -2.37 5.59
N LEU A 161 1.22 -2.84 6.17
CA LEU A 161 2.35 -3.39 5.43
C LEU A 161 1.97 -4.68 4.69
N LEU A 162 1.18 -5.55 5.32
CA LEU A 162 0.74 -6.81 4.71
C LEU A 162 -0.30 -6.61 3.62
N LEU A 163 -1.24 -5.69 3.83
CA LEU A 163 -2.21 -5.30 2.83
C LEU A 163 -1.47 -4.65 1.64
N GLY A 164 -0.57 -3.71 1.88
CA GLY A 164 0.21 -3.03 0.82
C GLY A 164 1.15 -3.96 0.07
N GLY A 165 1.88 -4.79 0.82
CA GLY A 165 2.88 -5.71 0.30
C GLY A 165 2.27 -6.95 -0.33
N ALA A 166 1.65 -7.82 0.46
CA ALA A 166 1.20 -9.13 0.01
C ALA A 166 -0.10 -9.05 -0.80
N ALA A 167 -1.16 -8.46 -0.23
CA ALA A 167 -2.46 -8.37 -0.92
C ALA A 167 -2.40 -7.44 -2.14
N GLY A 168 -1.79 -6.26 -1.98
CA GLY A 168 -1.63 -5.26 -3.03
C GLY A 168 -0.86 -5.80 -4.23
N SER A 169 0.29 -6.45 -3.99
CA SER A 169 1.08 -7.06 -5.07
C SER A 169 0.32 -8.17 -5.79
N ALA A 170 -0.38 -9.03 -5.04
CA ALA A 170 -1.17 -10.10 -5.63
C ALA A 170 -2.29 -9.56 -6.54
N VAL A 171 -2.99 -8.51 -6.10
CA VAL A 171 -4.04 -7.85 -6.88
C VAL A 171 -3.47 -7.12 -8.10
N ALA A 172 -2.37 -6.37 -7.93
CA ALA A 172 -1.72 -5.67 -9.02
C ALA A 172 -1.17 -6.64 -10.08
N THR A 173 -0.63 -7.78 -9.66
CA THR A 173 -0.15 -8.84 -10.57
C THR A 173 -1.28 -9.44 -11.37
N ASP A 174 -2.40 -9.79 -10.73
CA ASP A 174 -3.54 -10.39 -11.44
C ASP A 174 -4.18 -9.41 -12.42
N LEU A 175 -4.37 -8.14 -12.05
CA LEU A 175 -4.86 -7.12 -12.98
C LEU A 175 -3.86 -6.81 -14.09
N GLY A 176 -2.57 -6.71 -13.75
CA GLY A 176 -1.51 -6.47 -14.71
C GLY A 176 -1.40 -7.57 -15.75
N ALA A 177 -1.51 -8.84 -15.33
CA ALA A 177 -1.54 -9.99 -16.22
C ALA A 177 -2.72 -9.93 -17.20
N ARG A 178 -3.91 -9.53 -16.75
CA ARG A 178 -5.09 -9.34 -17.62
C ARG A 178 -4.93 -8.15 -18.57
N SER A 179 -4.28 -7.08 -18.10
CA SER A 179 -3.98 -5.89 -18.91
C SER A 179 -3.05 -6.24 -20.08
N ILE A 180 -1.94 -6.94 -19.81
CA ILE A 180 -0.97 -7.31 -20.86
C ILE A 180 -1.49 -8.39 -21.82
N ARG A 181 -2.53 -9.15 -21.43
CA ARG A 181 -3.24 -10.11 -22.29
C ARG A 181 -4.41 -9.50 -23.05
N GLU A 182 -4.56 -8.17 -23.02
CA GLU A 182 -5.62 -7.40 -23.70
C GLU A 182 -7.05 -7.77 -23.26
N GLU A 183 -7.22 -8.52 -22.16
CA GLU A 183 -8.53 -8.91 -21.64
C GLU A 183 -9.33 -7.67 -21.17
N VAL A 184 -8.64 -6.66 -20.62
CA VAL A 184 -9.25 -5.41 -20.15
C VAL A 184 -9.80 -4.59 -21.31
N ASP A 185 -9.07 -4.54 -22.43
CA ASP A 185 -9.50 -3.81 -23.62
C ASP A 185 -10.60 -4.55 -24.37
N ALA A 186 -10.54 -5.89 -24.43
CA ALA A 186 -11.62 -6.71 -24.95
C ALA A 186 -12.95 -6.44 -24.21
N MET A 187 -12.93 -6.30 -22.88
CA MET A 187 -14.14 -5.92 -22.12
C MET A 187 -14.70 -4.55 -22.52
N ARG A 188 -13.83 -3.56 -22.75
CA ARG A 188 -14.26 -2.22 -23.20
C ARG A 188 -14.94 -2.29 -24.57
N VAL A 189 -14.41 -3.09 -25.49
CA VAL A 189 -15.00 -3.32 -26.83
C VAL A 189 -16.36 -4.02 -26.72
N MET A 190 -16.52 -4.95 -25.78
CA MET A 190 -17.80 -5.60 -25.49
C MET A 190 -18.81 -4.70 -24.75
N GLY A 191 -18.48 -3.43 -24.50
CA GLY A 191 -19.35 -2.49 -23.77
C GLY A 191 -19.44 -2.76 -22.27
N VAL A 192 -18.54 -3.57 -21.70
CA VAL A 192 -18.50 -3.88 -20.27
C VAL A 192 -17.49 -2.96 -19.58
N ASN A 193 -17.93 -2.27 -18.51
CA ASN A 193 -17.04 -1.40 -17.74
C ASN A 193 -16.04 -2.25 -16.91
N PRO A 194 -14.71 -2.15 -17.17
CA PRO A 194 -13.71 -2.95 -16.46
C PRO A 194 -13.57 -2.56 -14.99
N ILE A 195 -13.83 -1.30 -14.62
CA ILE A 195 -13.77 -0.83 -13.23
C ILE A 195 -14.85 -1.55 -12.43
N GLN A 196 -16.09 -1.53 -12.91
CA GLN A 196 -17.21 -2.17 -12.22
C GLN A 196 -16.98 -3.69 -12.08
N ARG A 197 -16.45 -4.35 -13.11
CA ARG A 197 -16.34 -5.82 -13.11
C ARG A 197 -15.09 -6.36 -12.40
N LEU A 198 -13.98 -5.62 -12.40
CA LEU A 198 -12.72 -6.09 -11.80
C LEU A 198 -12.41 -5.45 -10.44
N VAL A 199 -12.73 -4.17 -10.26
CA VAL A 199 -12.32 -3.38 -9.07
C VAL A 199 -13.36 -3.51 -7.96
N THR A 200 -14.65 -3.38 -8.26
CA THR A 200 -15.74 -3.46 -7.28
C THR A 200 -15.71 -4.72 -6.40
N PRO A 201 -15.61 -5.97 -6.93
CA PRO A 201 -15.59 -7.16 -6.07
C PRO A 201 -14.35 -7.23 -5.18
N ARG A 202 -13.22 -6.64 -5.59
CA ARG A 202 -11.99 -6.59 -4.78
C ARG A 202 -12.06 -5.54 -3.68
N LEU A 203 -12.67 -4.40 -3.99
CA LEU A 203 -12.95 -3.36 -3.02
C LEU A 203 -13.93 -3.88 -1.96
N ALA A 204 -14.97 -4.60 -2.36
CA ALA A 204 -15.86 -5.28 -1.41
C ALA A 204 -15.11 -6.32 -0.56
N ALA A 205 -14.24 -7.13 -1.16
CA ALA A 205 -13.44 -8.12 -0.43
C ALA A 205 -12.51 -7.46 0.61
N ILE A 206 -11.81 -6.38 0.26
CA ILE A 206 -10.89 -5.72 1.20
C ILE A 206 -11.63 -5.11 2.40
N LEU A 207 -12.86 -4.61 2.20
CA LEU A 207 -13.67 -4.02 3.27
C LEU A 207 -13.99 -5.03 4.37
N PHE A 208 -14.16 -6.30 4.03
CA PHE A 208 -14.38 -7.39 4.99
C PHE A 208 -13.07 -7.98 5.53
N VAL A 209 -12.07 -8.15 4.66
CA VAL A 209 -10.81 -8.82 5.03
C VAL A 209 -9.92 -7.93 5.90
N SER A 210 -9.83 -6.63 5.63
CA SER A 210 -8.97 -5.71 6.39
C SER A 210 -9.28 -5.65 7.90
N PRO A 211 -10.54 -5.50 8.37
CA PRO A 211 -10.83 -5.50 9.81
C PRO A 211 -10.57 -6.86 10.44
N LEU A 212 -10.89 -7.95 9.73
CA LEU A 212 -10.68 -9.32 10.21
C LEU A 212 -9.19 -9.63 10.38
N LEU A 213 -8.37 -9.20 9.42
CA LEU A 213 -6.92 -9.34 9.48
C LEU A 213 -6.33 -8.53 10.66
N CYS A 214 -6.84 -7.34 10.93
CA CYS A 214 -6.43 -6.52 12.07
C CYS A 214 -6.65 -7.24 13.40
N ILE A 215 -7.88 -7.74 13.63
CA ILE A 215 -8.24 -8.47 14.85
C ILE A 215 -7.38 -9.72 15.01
N PHE A 216 -7.12 -10.42 13.91
CA PHE A 216 -6.24 -11.59 13.92
C PHE A 216 -4.81 -11.25 14.33
N ILE A 217 -4.23 -10.17 13.80
CA ILE A 217 -2.89 -9.69 14.18
C ILE A 217 -2.86 -9.27 15.66
N ILE A 218 -3.89 -8.57 16.15
CA ILE A 218 -4.00 -8.20 17.57
C ILE A 218 -3.97 -9.46 18.45
N PHE A 219 -4.78 -10.46 18.10
CA PHE A 219 -4.87 -11.71 18.85
C PHE A 219 -3.53 -12.45 18.89
N VAL A 220 -2.90 -12.67 17.73
CA VAL A 220 -1.61 -13.38 17.65
C VAL A 220 -0.51 -12.60 18.38
N GLY A 221 -0.46 -11.27 18.22
CA GLY A 221 0.54 -10.41 18.86
C GLY A 221 0.45 -10.42 20.38
N ILE A 222 -0.76 -10.29 20.93
CA ILE A 222 -0.97 -10.34 22.39
C ILE A 222 -0.67 -11.73 22.93
N PHE A 223 -1.09 -12.78 22.21
CA PHE A 223 -0.83 -14.16 22.63
C PHE A 223 0.68 -14.47 22.67
N ALA A 224 1.43 -14.03 21.66
CA ALA A 224 2.89 -14.17 21.64
C ALA A 224 3.56 -13.38 22.78
N GLY A 225 3.11 -12.14 23.04
CA GLY A 225 3.59 -11.32 24.15
C GLY A 225 3.32 -11.96 25.52
N TYR A 226 2.15 -12.55 25.71
CA TYR A 226 1.77 -13.29 26.92
C TYR A 226 2.68 -14.49 27.17
N LEU A 227 2.93 -15.32 26.14
CA LEU A 227 3.80 -16.50 26.27
C LEU A 227 5.21 -16.13 26.72
N VAL A 228 5.78 -15.05 26.18
CA VAL A 228 7.13 -14.63 26.55
C VAL A 228 7.17 -13.96 27.93
N ASN A 229 6.16 -13.18 28.29
CA ASN A 229 6.12 -12.55 29.61
C ASN A 229 6.02 -13.59 30.74
N VAL A 230 5.15 -14.59 30.59
CA VAL A 230 4.99 -15.68 31.57
C VAL A 230 6.20 -16.63 31.55
N GLY A 231 6.69 -17.00 30.36
CA GLY A 231 7.76 -17.99 30.23
C GLY A 231 9.16 -17.48 30.56
N PHE A 232 9.50 -16.26 30.15
CA PHE A 232 10.89 -15.75 30.20
C PHE A 232 11.08 -14.56 31.16
N GLN A 233 10.06 -13.74 31.40
CA GLN A 233 10.16 -12.56 32.28
C GLN A 233 9.71 -12.84 33.72
N GLY A 234 9.26 -14.06 34.03
CA GLY A 234 8.81 -14.45 35.37
C GLY A 234 7.52 -13.75 35.81
N GLY A 235 6.75 -13.19 34.88
CA GLY A 235 5.47 -12.56 35.15
C GLY A 235 4.41 -13.59 35.57
N THR A 236 3.56 -13.23 36.53
CA THR A 236 2.45 -14.11 36.91
C THR A 236 1.34 -14.05 35.85
N PRO A 237 0.84 -15.20 35.35
CA PRO A 237 -0.23 -15.24 34.35
C PRO A 237 -1.45 -14.39 34.73
N GLY A 238 -1.84 -14.46 36.01
CA GLY A 238 -2.97 -13.72 36.55
C GLY A 238 -2.79 -12.20 36.50
N SER A 239 -1.59 -11.70 36.80
CA SER A 239 -1.31 -10.25 36.77
C SER A 239 -1.26 -9.70 35.35
N TYR A 240 -0.77 -10.50 34.39
CA TYR A 240 -0.75 -10.07 32.99
C TYR A 240 -2.16 -9.91 32.45
N LEU A 241 -3.00 -10.92 32.68
CA LEU A 241 -4.36 -10.96 32.13
C LEU A 241 -5.28 -9.95 32.85
N SER A 242 -5.13 -9.77 34.16
CA SER A 242 -5.91 -8.77 34.92
C SER A 242 -5.55 -7.35 34.50
N SER A 243 -4.27 -7.03 34.35
CA SER A 243 -3.83 -5.71 33.90
C SER A 243 -4.21 -5.46 32.44
N PHE A 244 -4.06 -6.45 31.56
CA PHE A 244 -4.55 -6.32 30.20
C PHE A 244 -6.06 -6.06 30.16
N ALA A 245 -6.87 -6.82 30.91
CA ALA A 245 -8.31 -6.63 30.95
C ALA A 245 -8.75 -5.30 31.60
N ALA A 246 -7.99 -4.78 32.57
CA ALA A 246 -8.28 -3.52 33.23
C ALA A 246 -8.01 -2.29 32.34
N PHE A 247 -7.03 -2.38 31.44
CA PHE A 247 -6.59 -1.25 30.60
C PHE A 247 -7.00 -1.38 29.13
N ALA A 248 -7.31 -2.58 28.64
CA ALA A 248 -7.77 -2.79 27.28
C ALA A 248 -9.20 -2.27 27.11
N ASN A 249 -9.35 -1.11 26.46
CA ASN A 249 -10.65 -0.58 26.12
C ASN A 249 -11.11 -1.07 24.74
N VAL A 250 -12.41 -1.31 24.61
CA VAL A 250 -13.04 -1.63 23.32
C VAL A 250 -12.79 -0.50 22.30
N ASN A 251 -12.74 0.75 22.76
CA ASN A 251 -12.46 1.91 21.92
C ASN A 251 -11.09 1.83 21.22
N ASP A 252 -10.05 1.33 21.90
CA ASP A 252 -8.71 1.20 21.30
C ASP A 252 -8.73 0.21 20.13
N VAL A 253 -9.43 -0.91 20.31
CA VAL A 253 -9.61 -1.93 19.27
C VAL A 253 -10.45 -1.38 18.12
N THR A 254 -11.56 -0.70 18.41
CA THR A 254 -12.41 -0.10 17.37
C THR A 254 -11.65 0.93 16.52
N VAL A 255 -10.83 1.77 17.14
CA VAL A 255 -9.98 2.74 16.42
C VAL A 255 -8.95 2.02 15.55
N ALA A 256 -8.28 0.99 16.07
CA ALA A 256 -7.30 0.20 15.31
C ALA A 256 -7.93 -0.50 14.10
N VAL A 257 -9.13 -1.06 14.27
CA VAL A 257 -9.91 -1.69 13.21
C VAL A 257 -10.33 -0.67 12.16
N LEU A 258 -10.85 0.49 12.58
CA LEU A 258 -11.28 1.55 11.66
C LEU A 258 -10.10 2.10 10.84
N LYS A 259 -8.94 2.32 11.46
CA LYS A 259 -7.70 2.69 10.77
C LYS A 259 -7.34 1.67 9.69
N THR A 260 -7.28 0.40 10.08
CA THR A 260 -6.90 -0.69 9.16
C THR A 260 -7.89 -0.86 8.02
N TRP A 261 -9.19 -0.66 8.29
CA TRP A 261 -10.23 -0.66 7.28
C TRP A 261 -10.00 0.42 6.22
N LEU A 262 -9.72 1.66 6.63
CA LEU A 262 -9.35 2.75 5.72
C LEU A 262 -8.06 2.45 4.93
N PHE A 263 -7.06 1.85 5.59
CA PHE A 263 -5.80 1.48 4.94
C PHE A 263 -6.01 0.45 3.84
N GLY A 264 -6.84 -0.57 4.08
CA GLY A 264 -7.18 -1.58 3.08
C GLY A 264 -7.83 -0.98 1.85
N VAL A 265 -8.76 -0.03 2.03
CA VAL A 265 -9.41 0.69 0.93
C VAL A 265 -8.40 1.47 0.09
N VAL A 266 -7.51 2.23 0.72
CA VAL A 266 -6.49 3.01 0.00
C VAL A 266 -5.57 2.09 -0.79
N VAL A 267 -5.08 1.02 -0.17
CA VAL A 267 -4.17 0.07 -0.81
C VAL A 267 -4.80 -0.62 -2.00
N ILE A 268 -6.04 -1.11 -1.88
CA ILE A 268 -6.67 -1.85 -2.98
C ILE A 268 -6.90 -0.94 -4.18
N LEU A 269 -7.21 0.34 -3.96
CA LEU A 269 -7.43 1.31 -5.04
C LEU A 269 -6.12 1.60 -5.77
N VAL A 270 -5.02 1.80 -5.03
CA VAL A 270 -3.68 1.97 -5.62
C VAL A 270 -3.29 0.73 -6.42
N ALA A 271 -3.51 -0.48 -5.88
CA ALA A 271 -3.20 -1.74 -6.55
C ALA A 271 -4.01 -1.94 -7.83
N CYS A 272 -5.31 -1.65 -7.79
CA CYS A 272 -6.17 -1.77 -8.97
C CYS A 272 -5.77 -0.77 -10.05
N GLN A 273 -5.46 0.47 -9.67
CA GLN A 273 -5.04 1.48 -10.64
C GLN A 273 -3.74 1.10 -11.33
N ARG A 274 -2.70 0.74 -10.55
CA ARG A 274 -1.40 0.37 -11.12
C ARG A 274 -1.49 -0.92 -11.95
N GLY A 275 -2.29 -1.89 -11.51
CA GLY A 275 -2.53 -3.12 -12.26
C GLY A 275 -3.23 -2.88 -13.60
N LEU A 276 -4.27 -2.03 -13.66
CA LEU A 276 -4.97 -1.70 -14.91
C LEU A 276 -4.13 -0.86 -15.89
N GLU A 277 -3.12 -0.14 -15.38
CA GLU A 277 -2.23 0.70 -16.18
C GLU A 277 -0.96 -0.04 -16.64
N ALA A 278 -0.79 -1.31 -16.27
CA ALA A 278 0.39 -2.10 -16.63
C ALA A 278 0.47 -2.32 -18.15
N LYS A 279 1.64 -2.02 -18.74
CA LYS A 279 1.94 -2.12 -20.18
C LYS A 279 3.37 -2.62 -20.39
N GLY A 280 3.67 -3.20 -21.55
CA GLY A 280 5.04 -3.62 -21.90
C GLY A 280 5.40 -5.04 -21.43
N GLY A 281 4.42 -5.96 -21.45
CA GLY A 281 4.63 -7.38 -21.14
C GLY A 281 4.95 -7.65 -19.67
N ALA A 282 5.63 -8.76 -19.39
CA ALA A 282 5.88 -9.24 -18.02
C ALA A 282 6.66 -8.24 -17.15
N ARG A 283 7.58 -7.46 -17.75
CA ARG A 283 8.37 -6.45 -17.02
C ARG A 283 7.49 -5.31 -16.52
N GLY A 284 6.53 -4.87 -17.34
CA GLY A 284 5.55 -3.86 -16.94
C GLY A 284 4.64 -4.27 -15.78
N VAL A 285 4.34 -5.56 -15.65
CA VAL A 285 3.59 -6.09 -14.50
C VAL A 285 4.42 -5.98 -13.23
N ALA A 286 5.70 -6.35 -13.27
CA ALA A 286 6.60 -6.21 -12.13
C ALA A 286 6.76 -4.74 -11.70
N ASP A 287 6.89 -3.81 -12.66
CA ASP A 287 6.97 -2.38 -12.38
C ASP A 287 5.69 -1.85 -11.72
N ALA A 288 4.51 -2.28 -12.19
CA ALA A 288 3.24 -1.94 -11.59
C ALA A 288 3.10 -2.47 -10.15
N VAL A 289 3.59 -3.68 -9.88
CA VAL A 289 3.60 -4.28 -8.53
C VAL A 289 4.51 -3.49 -7.60
N ASN A 290 5.75 -3.20 -8.01
CA ASN A 290 6.68 -2.42 -7.21
C ASN A 290 6.12 -1.02 -6.89
N ALA A 291 5.56 -0.34 -7.90
CA ALA A 291 4.90 0.95 -7.72
C ALA A 291 3.71 0.86 -6.76
N THR A 292 2.92 -0.21 -6.82
CA THR A 292 1.80 -0.45 -5.91
C THR A 292 2.26 -0.53 -4.45
N VAL A 293 3.30 -1.31 -4.19
CA VAL A 293 3.81 -1.49 -2.82
C VAL A 293 4.34 -0.17 -2.28
N VAL A 294 5.18 0.53 -3.03
CA VAL A 294 5.79 1.79 -2.59
C VAL A 294 4.72 2.86 -2.37
N ILE A 295 3.86 3.11 -3.35
CA ILE A 295 2.83 4.16 -3.26
C ILE A 295 1.81 3.80 -2.19
N GLY A 296 1.35 2.55 -2.14
CA GLY A 296 0.35 2.09 -1.19
C GLY A 296 0.84 2.17 0.25
N VAL A 297 2.01 1.61 0.55
CA VAL A 297 2.58 1.62 1.90
C VAL A 297 2.91 3.03 2.36
N VAL A 298 3.56 3.86 1.53
CA VAL A 298 3.90 5.24 1.91
C VAL A 298 2.64 6.06 2.17
N THR A 299 1.63 5.96 1.30
CA THR A 299 0.37 6.69 1.47
C THR A 299 -0.33 6.29 2.76
N VAL A 300 -0.38 4.99 3.06
CA VAL A 300 -0.98 4.50 4.30
C VAL A 300 -0.18 4.91 5.53
N MET A 301 1.16 4.95 5.48
CA MET A 301 1.97 5.39 6.63
C MET A 301 1.74 6.88 6.94
N VAL A 302 1.64 7.72 5.91
CA VAL A 302 1.25 9.13 6.08
C VAL A 302 -0.16 9.22 6.68
N LEU A 303 -1.11 8.47 6.13
CA LEU A 303 -2.48 8.43 6.64
C LEU A 303 -2.55 7.93 8.10
N ASN A 304 -1.75 6.94 8.47
CA ASN A 304 -1.66 6.44 9.84
C ASN A 304 -1.19 7.53 10.80
N THR A 305 -0.19 8.31 10.39
CA THR A 305 0.32 9.43 11.19
C THR A 305 -0.76 10.48 11.39
N VAL A 306 -1.45 10.88 10.31
CA VAL A 306 -2.53 11.88 10.36
C VAL A 306 -3.68 11.41 11.24
N ILE A 307 -4.19 10.19 11.03
CA ILE A 307 -5.30 9.66 11.82
C ILE A 307 -4.90 9.50 13.28
N THR A 308 -3.68 9.03 13.56
CA THR A 308 -3.19 8.89 14.94
C THR A 308 -3.13 10.25 15.64
N GLN A 309 -2.66 11.30 14.96
CA GLN A 309 -2.61 12.64 15.51
C GLN A 309 -4.02 13.20 15.78
N ILE A 310 -4.96 12.99 14.85
CA ILE A 310 -6.35 13.42 15.02
C ILE A 310 -7.00 12.69 16.20
N VAL A 311 -6.85 11.37 16.29
CA VAL A 311 -7.42 10.60 17.40
C VAL A 311 -6.82 11.05 18.73
N ALA A 312 -5.50 11.28 18.80
CA ALA A 312 -4.85 11.78 20.00
C ALA A 312 -5.36 13.17 20.43
N MET A 313 -5.78 14.01 19.47
CA MET A 313 -6.33 15.34 19.74
C MET A 313 -7.78 15.28 20.25
N PHE A 314 -8.61 14.37 19.72
CA PHE A 314 -10.03 14.26 20.08
C PHE A 314 -10.31 13.33 21.27
N MET A 315 -9.49 12.31 21.47
CA MET A 315 -9.55 11.39 22.61
C MET A 315 -8.25 11.55 23.42
N PRO A 316 -8.17 12.52 24.34
CA PRO A 316 -7.10 12.50 25.33
C PRO A 316 -7.23 11.20 26.12
N SER A 317 -6.29 10.28 25.90
CA SER A 317 -6.16 9.05 26.66
C SER A 317 -6.11 9.44 28.13
N LYS A 318 -7.16 9.09 28.88
CA LYS A 318 -7.14 9.21 30.33
C LYS A 318 -6.07 8.25 30.83
N VAL A 319 -4.87 8.78 31.02
CA VAL A 319 -3.85 8.17 31.86
C VAL A 319 -4.43 8.27 33.27
N GLY A 320 -5.14 7.22 33.68
CA GLY A 320 -5.59 7.01 35.06
C GLY A 320 -4.44 6.47 35.89
#